data_AF-A0A402CIX1-F1
#
_entry.id   AF-A0A402CIX1-F1
#
_cell.length_a   1.000
_cell.length_b   1.000
_cell.length_c   1.000
_cell.angle_alpha   90.00
_cell.angle_beta   90.00
_cell.angle_gamma   90.00
#
_symmetry.space_group_name_H-M   'P 1'
#
loop_
_entity.id
_entity.type
_entity.pdbx_description
1 polymer ?
#
loop_
_entity_poly.entity_id
_entity_poly.type
_entity_poly.pdbx_seq_one_letter_code
_entity_poly.pdbx_strand_id
1 'polypeptide(L)'
;MQLYCGDPRPLGVMTSVYSPTATEETHTAAGERIVLGSGNLVYFPQLPGRAEVDAIEAAHPGLFTVLREDPGIAFLLVAAPGGSVVLGPRGQVDVTTGEVTGRNPLALMGPDALAKVRRTDTFDNVADIMVGGAYWPDTDEVAAFEEQVGSHGGMSGPQSTPFLVYPADLPAPPHPLHGAEAVHHVLVGWRDLSPESCAAATRQDNTTHADNR
;
A
#
# COMPACT_ATOMS: atom_id res chain seq x y z
N MET A 1 -52.30 -17.63 -35.62
CA MET A 1 -51.11 -18.51 -35.52
C MET A 1 -50.36 -18.07 -34.26
N GLN A 2 -50.31 -18.97 -33.25
CA GLN A 2 -49.82 -18.91 -31.85
C GLN A 2 -49.35 -17.54 -31.27
N LEU A 3 -50.04 -16.95 -30.28
CA LEU A 3 -50.08 -17.23 -28.81
C LEU A 3 -48.78 -16.87 -28.06
N TYR A 4 -48.78 -15.84 -27.22
CA TYR A 4 -48.93 -15.95 -25.75
C TYR A 4 -48.86 -14.56 -25.06
N CYS A 5 -49.89 -14.22 -24.26
CA CYS A 5 -49.78 -13.26 -23.16
C CYS A 5 -49.14 -13.98 -21.96
N GLY A 6 -48.12 -13.39 -21.35
CA GLY A 6 -47.54 -13.85 -20.09
C GLY A 6 -47.31 -12.67 -19.15
N ASP A 7 -47.78 -12.82 -17.92
CA ASP A 7 -47.62 -11.87 -16.81
C ASP A 7 -46.15 -11.57 -16.46
N PRO A 8 -45.84 -10.36 -15.96
CA PRO A 8 -44.50 -10.03 -15.49
C PRO A 8 -44.25 -10.68 -14.12
N ARG A 9 -43.38 -11.69 -14.07
CA ARG A 9 -42.78 -12.14 -12.81
C ARG A 9 -41.53 -11.30 -12.51
N PRO A 10 -41.32 -10.84 -11.26
CA PRO A 10 -40.08 -10.16 -10.90
C PRO A 10 -38.91 -11.15 -10.99
N LEU A 11 -37.81 -10.71 -11.62
CA LEU A 11 -36.52 -11.38 -11.57
C LEU A 11 -36.03 -11.38 -10.13
N GLY A 12 -36.28 -12.48 -9.42
CA GLY A 12 -35.58 -12.78 -8.17
C GLY A 12 -34.10 -13.01 -8.48
N VAL A 13 -33.25 -12.11 -8.00
CA VAL A 13 -31.81 -12.33 -7.95
C VAL A 13 -31.56 -13.50 -7.00
N MET A 14 -31.15 -14.64 -7.54
CA MET A 14 -30.68 -15.76 -6.73
C MET A 14 -29.21 -15.50 -6.39
N THR A 15 -28.96 -14.77 -5.30
CA THR A 15 -27.67 -14.83 -4.62
C THR A 15 -27.59 -16.20 -3.94
N SER A 16 -26.79 -17.10 -4.51
CA SER A 16 -26.35 -18.27 -3.75
C SER A 16 -25.38 -17.78 -2.68
N VAL A 17 -25.92 -17.49 -1.50
CA VAL A 17 -25.12 -17.33 -0.29
C VAL A 17 -24.85 -18.73 0.21
N TYR A 18 -23.85 -19.40 -0.36
CA TYR A 18 -23.28 -20.57 0.28
C TYR A 18 -22.45 -20.05 1.46
N SER A 19 -23.07 -19.92 2.62
CA SER A 19 -22.37 -19.71 3.88
C SER A 19 -21.50 -20.95 4.13
N PRO A 20 -20.17 -20.84 4.19
CA PRO A 20 -19.38 -21.93 4.72
C PRO A 20 -19.82 -22.14 6.16
N THR A 21 -20.36 -23.32 6.47
CA THR A 21 -20.39 -23.85 7.83
C THR A 21 -18.97 -24.23 8.22
N ALA A 22 -18.08 -23.24 8.33
CA ALA A 22 -16.94 -23.36 9.20
C ALA A 22 -17.48 -23.06 10.59
N THR A 23 -17.54 -24.08 11.44
CA THR A 23 -17.61 -23.87 12.88
C THR A 23 -16.46 -22.92 13.23
N GLU A 24 -16.81 -21.70 13.60
CA GLU A 24 -15.87 -20.72 14.14
C GLU A 24 -15.38 -21.29 15.46
N GLU A 25 -14.29 -22.07 15.40
CA GLU A 25 -13.56 -22.42 16.61
C GLU A 25 -12.96 -21.13 17.14
N THR A 26 -13.60 -20.56 18.16
CA THR A 26 -12.97 -19.56 19.00
C THR A 26 -11.79 -20.21 19.72
N HIS A 27 -10.63 -20.19 19.07
CA HIS A 27 -9.36 -20.31 19.75
C HIS A 27 -8.87 -18.89 19.99
N THR A 28 -8.93 -18.46 21.25
CA THR A 28 -8.00 -17.44 21.72
C THR A 28 -7.32 -18.06 22.91
N ALA A 29 -6.42 -19.01 22.64
CA ALA A 29 -5.50 -19.44 23.67
C ALA A 29 -4.60 -18.25 24.00
N ALA A 30 -4.40 -18.00 25.29
CA ALA A 30 -3.45 -17.00 25.74
C ALA A 30 -2.06 -17.31 25.13
N GLY A 31 -1.55 -16.40 24.31
CA GLY A 31 -0.24 -16.54 23.65
C GLY A 31 -0.27 -16.64 22.12
N GLU A 32 -1.44 -16.61 21.48
CA GLU A 32 -1.55 -16.69 20.03
C GLU A 32 -1.13 -15.38 19.34
N ARG A 33 -0.26 -15.48 18.32
CA ARG A 33 0.17 -14.36 17.48
C ARG A 33 -0.88 -14.13 16.42
N ILE A 34 -1.18 -12.88 16.11
CA ILE A 34 -2.14 -12.58 15.04
C ILE A 34 -1.36 -12.22 13.79
N VAL A 35 -1.51 -13.05 12.75
CA VAL A 35 -1.00 -12.77 11.41
C VAL A 35 -2.18 -12.43 10.53
N LEU A 36 -2.24 -11.17 10.07
CA LEU A 36 -3.26 -10.73 9.12
C LEU A 36 -2.69 -10.87 7.69
N GLY A 37 -3.09 -11.96 7.01
CA GLY A 37 -2.62 -12.30 5.67
C GLY A 37 -2.98 -11.28 4.59
N SER A 38 -4.02 -10.47 4.79
CA SER A 38 -4.45 -9.44 3.81
C SER A 38 -3.56 -8.18 3.77
N GLY A 39 -2.54 -8.07 4.62
CA GLY A 39 -1.61 -6.94 4.63
C GLY A 39 -0.19 -7.28 5.08
N ASN A 40 0.11 -8.56 5.29
CA ASN A 40 1.38 -9.07 5.83
C ASN A 40 1.77 -8.39 7.15
N LEU A 41 0.78 -8.24 8.03
CA LEU A 41 0.90 -7.55 9.31
C LEU A 41 0.93 -8.58 10.43
N VAL A 42 1.93 -8.50 11.30
CA VAL A 42 2.08 -9.36 12.47
C VAL A 42 1.93 -8.53 13.74
N TYR A 43 1.07 -9.00 14.63
CA TYR A 43 0.81 -8.40 15.93
C TYR A 43 1.07 -9.40 17.06
N PHE A 44 1.68 -8.92 18.15
CA PHE A 44 1.96 -9.62 19.40
C PHE A 44 1.14 -9.01 20.53
N PRO A 45 -0.17 -9.30 20.62
CA PRO A 45 -1.08 -8.63 21.55
C PRO A 45 -0.75 -8.86 23.04
N GLN A 46 0.16 -9.79 23.35
CA GLN A 46 0.65 -10.04 24.70
C GLN A 46 1.75 -9.06 25.13
N LEU A 47 2.36 -8.34 24.18
CA LEU A 47 3.36 -7.32 24.46
C LEU A 47 2.66 -5.95 24.58
N PRO A 48 3.01 -5.14 25.59
CA PRO A 48 2.38 -3.83 25.76
C PRO A 48 2.88 -2.84 24.70
N GLY A 49 1.95 -2.16 24.03
CA GLY A 49 2.28 -1.19 22.98
C GLY A 49 2.83 -1.86 21.72
N ARG A 50 3.50 -1.08 20.88
CA ARG A 50 4.19 -1.61 19.70
C ARG A 50 5.45 -2.34 20.14
N ALA A 51 5.56 -3.62 19.80
CA ALA A 51 6.66 -4.46 20.19
C ALA A 51 7.96 -4.07 19.45
N GLU A 52 9.04 -3.94 20.21
CA GLU A 52 10.37 -3.68 19.68
C GLU A 52 11.11 -4.97 19.32
N VAL A 53 12.10 -4.84 18.43
CA VAL A 53 12.93 -5.94 17.90
C VAL A 53 13.48 -6.86 19.00
N ASP A 54 14.01 -6.30 20.09
CA ASP A 54 14.61 -7.10 21.18
C ASP A 54 13.56 -7.89 21.97
N ALA A 55 12.37 -7.31 22.17
CA ALA A 55 11.28 -7.98 22.87
C ALA A 55 10.71 -9.14 22.03
N ILE A 56 10.54 -8.93 20.73
CA ILE A 56 10.10 -9.96 19.79
C ILE A 56 11.12 -11.09 19.71
N GLU A 57 12.41 -10.78 19.55
CA GLU A 57 13.47 -11.78 19.46
C GLU A 57 13.63 -12.56 20.76
N ALA A 58 13.47 -11.92 21.94
CA ALA A 58 13.49 -12.61 23.23
C ALA A 58 12.30 -13.58 23.39
N ALA A 59 11.11 -13.18 22.96
CA ALA A 59 9.93 -14.04 22.98
C ALA A 59 10.02 -15.16 21.93
N HIS A 60 10.63 -14.89 20.78
CA HIS A 60 10.68 -15.76 19.60
C HIS A 60 12.07 -15.79 18.97
N PRO A 61 13.06 -16.47 19.59
CA PRO A 61 14.42 -16.50 19.09
C PRO A 61 14.52 -17.07 17.67
N GLY A 62 15.26 -16.38 16.81
CA GLY A 62 15.48 -16.76 15.41
C GLY A 62 14.38 -16.32 14.44
N LEU A 63 13.30 -15.70 14.91
CA LEU A 63 12.18 -15.29 14.05
C LEU A 63 12.65 -14.35 12.93
N PHE A 64 13.37 -13.28 13.28
CA PHE A 64 13.87 -12.34 12.28
C PHE A 64 14.86 -12.99 11.32
N THR A 65 15.63 -13.98 11.78
CA THR A 65 16.56 -14.72 10.91
C THR A 65 15.79 -15.46 9.83
N VAL A 66 14.79 -16.27 10.22
CA VAL A 66 13.96 -17.04 9.28
C VAL A 66 13.24 -16.11 8.30
N LEU A 67 12.61 -15.04 8.79
CA LEU A 67 11.89 -14.10 7.92
C LEU A 67 12.81 -13.36 6.94
N ARG A 68 14.04 -13.03 7.34
CA ARG A 68 15.02 -12.36 6.47
C ARG A 68 15.63 -13.30 5.44
N GLU A 69 15.62 -14.61 5.69
CA GLU A 69 16.13 -15.63 4.77
C GLU A 69 15.09 -16.07 3.73
N ASP A 70 13.80 -15.77 3.95
CA ASP A 70 12.73 -16.12 3.02
C ASP A 70 12.87 -15.32 1.70
N PRO A 71 12.95 -16.00 0.55
CA PRO A 71 13.13 -15.34 -0.74
C PRO A 71 11.92 -14.49 -1.18
N GLY A 72 10.73 -14.73 -0.60
CA GLY A 72 9.52 -13.95 -0.84
C GLY A 72 9.45 -12.67 0.00
N ILE A 73 10.36 -12.45 0.95
CA ILE A 73 10.38 -11.26 1.81
C ILE A 73 11.51 -10.31 1.37
N ALA A 74 11.15 -9.09 0.96
CA ALA A 74 12.13 -8.04 0.69
C ALA A 74 12.62 -7.36 1.97
N PHE A 75 11.67 -7.02 2.86
CA PHE A 75 11.98 -6.29 4.07
C PHE A 75 10.97 -6.53 5.20
N LEU A 76 11.39 -6.18 6.41
CA LEU A 76 10.59 -6.11 7.61
C LEU A 76 10.70 -4.69 8.17
N LEU A 77 9.57 -4.03 8.46
CA LEU A 77 9.55 -2.82 9.27
C LEU A 77 9.23 -3.21 10.72
N VAL A 78 10.11 -2.85 11.65
CA VAL A 78 10.00 -3.16 13.08
C VAL A 78 10.46 -1.98 13.92
N ALA A 79 9.87 -1.80 15.10
CA ALA A 79 10.35 -0.81 16.07
C ALA A 79 11.70 -1.25 16.68
N ALA A 80 12.58 -0.30 16.95
CA ALA A 80 13.83 -0.53 17.67
C ALA A 80 14.10 0.64 18.64
N PRO A 81 15.03 0.48 19.60
CA PRO A 81 15.37 1.55 20.52
C PRO A 81 15.78 2.83 19.76
N GLY A 82 15.04 3.91 19.97
CA GLY A 82 15.31 5.22 19.35
C GLY A 82 14.73 5.45 17.96
N GLY A 83 14.04 4.46 17.38
CA GLY A 83 13.36 4.61 16.09
C GLY A 83 13.18 3.27 15.37
N SER A 84 12.32 3.25 14.36
CA SER A 84 12.06 2.04 13.59
C SER A 84 13.20 1.75 12.61
N VAL A 85 13.33 0.47 12.26
CA VAL A 85 14.32 -0.01 11.30
C VAL A 85 13.63 -0.85 10.23
N VAL A 86 14.09 -0.71 9.00
CA VAL A 86 13.76 -1.63 7.91
C VAL A 86 14.86 -2.65 7.80
N LEU A 87 14.56 -3.93 8.04
CA LEU A 87 15.51 -5.04 7.95
C LEU A 87 15.29 -5.78 6.63
N GLY A 88 16.36 -5.97 5.86
CA GLY A 88 16.37 -6.85 4.69
C GLY A 88 17.33 -8.03 4.86
N PRO A 89 17.43 -8.93 3.88
CA PRO A 89 18.25 -10.15 3.97
C PRO A 89 19.73 -9.89 4.29
N ARG A 90 20.27 -8.76 3.80
CA ARG A 90 21.71 -8.45 3.87
C ARG A 90 22.02 -6.99 4.22
N GLY A 91 21.09 -6.32 4.89
CA GLY A 91 21.26 -4.94 5.32
C GLY A 91 20.02 -4.39 5.98
N GLN A 92 20.06 -3.10 6.29
CA GLN A 92 18.99 -2.39 6.96
C GLN A 92 19.01 -0.91 6.62
N VAL A 93 17.89 -0.23 6.92
CA VAL A 93 17.76 1.23 6.84
C VAL A 93 17.17 1.73 8.15
N ASP A 94 17.82 2.72 8.76
CA ASP A 94 17.23 3.50 9.85
C ASP A 94 16.08 4.35 9.29
N VAL A 95 14.86 4.20 9.81
CA VAL A 95 13.69 4.89 9.27
C VAL A 95 13.79 6.39 9.48
N THR A 96 14.34 6.83 10.61
CA THR A 96 14.44 8.25 10.97
C THR A 96 15.50 8.95 10.12
N THR A 97 16.73 8.44 10.10
CA THR A 97 17.87 9.08 9.44
C THR A 97 17.96 8.74 7.95
N GLY A 98 17.44 7.57 7.55
CA GLY A 98 17.63 7.02 6.21
C GLY A 98 19.01 6.40 5.98
N GLU A 99 19.84 6.28 7.02
CA GLU A 99 21.15 5.65 6.93
C GLU A 99 21.02 4.17 6.58
N VAL A 100 21.84 3.71 5.63
CA VAL A 100 21.85 2.34 5.14
C VAL A 100 23.09 1.62 5.65
N THR A 101 22.89 0.47 6.29
CA THR A 101 23.96 -0.47 6.64
C THR A 101 23.84 -1.73 5.80
N GLY A 102 24.89 -2.09 5.07
CA GLY A 102 24.87 -3.25 4.16
C GLY A 102 24.10 -2.96 2.86
N ARG A 103 23.27 -3.91 2.41
CA ARG A 103 22.43 -3.73 1.21
C ARG A 103 21.11 -3.04 1.56
N ASN A 104 20.76 -1.99 0.82
CA ASN A 104 19.49 -1.30 0.98
C ASN A 104 18.29 -2.23 0.65
N PRO A 105 17.42 -2.59 1.61
CA PRO A 105 16.24 -3.43 1.39
C PRO A 105 15.17 -2.79 0.50
N LEU A 106 15.14 -1.44 0.43
CA LEU A 106 14.14 -0.68 -0.32
C LEU A 106 14.57 -0.33 -1.75
N ALA A 107 15.73 -0.81 -2.21
CA ALA A 107 16.34 -0.37 -3.47
C ALA A 107 15.47 -0.58 -4.72
N LEU A 108 14.58 -1.57 -4.70
CA LEU A 108 13.70 -1.91 -5.83
C LEU A 108 12.31 -1.26 -5.75
N MET A 109 12.05 -0.43 -4.73
CA MET A 109 10.71 0.09 -4.40
C MET A 109 10.51 1.55 -4.82
N GLY A 110 11.40 2.05 -5.67
CA GLY A 110 11.40 3.43 -6.13
C GLY A 110 12.01 4.43 -5.13
N PRO A 111 12.27 5.67 -5.58
CA PRO A 111 13.00 6.68 -4.79
C PRO A 111 12.23 7.20 -3.57
N ASP A 112 10.91 7.06 -3.54
CA ASP A 112 10.04 7.53 -2.45
C ASP A 112 9.72 6.42 -1.42
N ALA A 113 10.32 5.24 -1.56
CA ALA A 113 10.03 4.08 -0.72
C ALA A 113 10.15 4.37 0.79
N LEU A 114 11.25 5.02 1.20
CA LEU A 114 11.46 5.34 2.60
C LEU A 114 10.41 6.33 3.14
N ALA A 115 9.94 7.26 2.31
CA ALA A 115 8.89 8.20 2.72
C ALA A 115 7.55 7.47 2.94
N LYS A 116 7.22 6.47 2.12
CA LYS A 116 6.04 5.61 2.30
C LYS A 116 6.14 4.79 3.59
N VAL A 117 7.33 4.23 3.88
CA VAL A 117 7.61 3.53 5.14
C VAL A 117 7.43 4.47 6.33
N ARG A 118 8.05 5.66 6.31
CA ARG A 118 7.92 6.67 7.36
C ARG A 118 6.46 7.03 7.64
N ARG A 119 5.66 7.29 6.61
CA ARG A 119 4.23 7.58 6.78
C ARG A 119 3.53 6.43 7.49
N THR A 120 3.76 5.20 7.06
CA THR A 120 3.15 4.02 7.67
C THR A 120 3.56 3.83 9.13
N ASP A 121 4.82 4.11 9.44
CA ASP A 121 5.40 4.03 10.77
C ASP A 121 4.80 5.05 11.77
N THR A 122 4.13 6.10 11.28
CA THR A 122 3.47 7.10 12.14
C THR A 122 2.08 6.69 12.61
N PHE A 123 1.52 5.59 12.11
CA PHE A 123 0.17 5.18 12.48
C PHE A 123 0.15 4.51 13.85
N ASP A 124 -0.79 4.92 14.70
CA ASP A 124 -0.96 4.37 16.06
C ASP A 124 -1.24 2.86 16.08
N ASN A 125 -1.76 2.33 14.97
CA ASN A 125 -2.10 0.92 14.78
C ASN A 125 -1.14 0.19 13.82
N VAL A 126 0.05 0.74 13.57
CA VAL A 126 1.10 0.06 12.82
C VAL A 126 1.38 -1.32 13.42
N ALA A 127 1.67 -2.29 12.56
CA ALA A 127 2.02 -3.64 13.00
C ALA A 127 3.35 -3.67 13.77
N ASP A 128 3.50 -4.69 14.61
CA ASP A 128 4.76 -4.95 15.31
C ASP A 128 5.83 -5.40 14.31
N ILE A 129 5.42 -6.22 13.32
CA ILE A 129 6.21 -6.48 12.13
C ILE A 129 5.31 -6.27 10.92
N MET A 130 5.71 -5.35 10.04
CA MET A 130 5.14 -5.23 8.71
C MET A 130 6.09 -5.86 7.70
N VAL A 131 5.58 -6.79 6.89
CA VAL A 131 6.36 -7.56 5.93
C VAL A 131 6.14 -7.02 4.52
N GLY A 132 7.23 -6.57 3.89
CA GLY A 132 7.23 -6.18 2.48
C GLY A 132 7.64 -7.36 1.59
N GLY A 133 6.77 -7.74 0.66
CA GLY A 133 7.04 -8.79 -0.32
C GLY A 133 8.20 -8.43 -1.27
N ALA A 134 8.90 -9.47 -1.72
CA ALA A 134 9.92 -9.37 -2.77
C ALA A 134 9.30 -8.89 -4.09
N TYR A 135 10.10 -8.16 -4.87
CA TYR A 135 9.79 -7.84 -6.25
C TYR A 135 10.88 -8.45 -7.14
N TRP A 136 10.48 -9.20 -8.15
CA TRP A 136 11.36 -9.86 -9.12
C TRP A 136 11.29 -9.14 -10.47
N PRO A 137 12.27 -8.28 -10.80
CA PRO A 137 12.24 -7.49 -12.04
C PRO A 137 12.24 -8.32 -13.33
N ASP A 138 12.79 -9.55 -13.27
CA ASP A 138 12.89 -10.43 -14.43
C ASP A 138 11.53 -10.97 -14.88
N THR A 139 10.59 -11.12 -13.94
CA THR A 139 9.21 -11.58 -14.22
C THR A 139 8.16 -10.48 -14.04
N ASP A 140 8.56 -9.32 -13.51
CA ASP A 140 7.66 -8.22 -13.09
C ASP A 140 6.62 -8.66 -12.06
N GLU A 141 7.02 -9.59 -11.17
CA GLU A 141 6.15 -10.18 -10.15
C GLU A 141 6.48 -9.67 -8.75
N VAL A 142 5.45 -9.57 -7.92
CA VAL A 142 5.56 -9.23 -6.50
C VAL A 142 5.10 -10.44 -5.68
N ALA A 143 5.85 -10.78 -4.64
CA ALA A 143 5.45 -11.80 -3.68
C ALA A 143 4.17 -11.36 -2.96
N ALA A 144 3.11 -12.15 -3.14
CA ALA A 144 1.88 -12.09 -2.38
C ALA A 144 1.90 -13.17 -1.30
N PHE A 145 1.38 -12.88 -0.11
CA PHE A 145 1.25 -13.88 0.97
C PHE A 145 -0.20 -14.34 1.13
N GLU A 146 -0.91 -14.39 0.00
CA GLU A 146 -2.29 -14.83 -0.13
C GLU A 146 -2.43 -15.74 -1.35
N GLU A 147 -3.48 -16.55 -1.39
CA GLU A 147 -3.73 -17.49 -2.50
C GLU A 147 -4.31 -16.81 -3.76
N GLN A 148 -4.52 -15.49 -3.72
CA GLN A 148 -5.10 -14.75 -4.83
C GLN A 148 -4.09 -14.55 -5.97
N VAL A 149 -4.58 -14.57 -7.20
CA VAL A 149 -3.77 -14.40 -8.42
C VAL A 149 -3.26 -12.95 -8.56
N GLY A 150 -3.93 -11.99 -7.93
CA GLY A 150 -3.52 -10.60 -7.89
C GLY A 150 -3.25 -10.17 -6.45
N SER A 151 -2.34 -9.22 -6.29
CA SER A 151 -2.04 -8.60 -5.00
C SER A 151 -1.91 -7.09 -5.17
N HIS A 152 -2.14 -6.36 -4.08
CA HIS A 152 -2.14 -4.91 -4.04
C HIS A 152 -1.54 -4.40 -2.73
N GLY A 153 -1.28 -3.09 -2.65
CA GLY A 153 -0.75 -2.47 -1.44
C GLY A 153 0.76 -2.64 -1.26
N GLY A 154 1.42 -3.29 -2.23
CA GLY A 154 2.88 -3.32 -2.35
C GLY A 154 3.45 -1.98 -2.85
N MET A 155 4.77 -1.85 -2.76
CA MET A 155 5.48 -0.61 -3.11
C MET A 155 6.20 -0.68 -4.46
N SER A 156 6.07 -1.78 -5.19
CA SER A 156 6.85 -2.12 -6.38
C SER A 156 5.98 -2.69 -7.50
N GLY A 157 6.57 -2.85 -8.69
CA GLY A 157 5.93 -3.45 -9.86
C GLY A 157 4.93 -2.53 -10.55
N PRO A 158 4.01 -3.06 -11.37
CA PRO A 158 3.14 -2.26 -12.24
C PRO A 158 2.21 -1.29 -11.51
N GLN A 159 1.87 -1.57 -10.24
CA GLN A 159 1.07 -0.65 -9.41
C GLN A 159 1.79 0.67 -9.10
N SER A 160 3.10 0.76 -9.36
CA SER A 160 3.92 1.95 -9.12
C SER A 160 3.96 2.94 -10.29
N THR A 161 3.24 2.67 -11.39
CA THR A 161 3.15 3.55 -12.57
C THR A 161 1.74 4.16 -12.77
N PRO A 162 1.25 5.01 -11.85
CA PRO A 162 -0.05 5.65 -12.00
C PRO A 162 0.00 6.78 -13.05
N PHE A 163 -1.15 7.08 -13.66
CA PHE A 163 -1.34 8.25 -14.51
C PHE A 163 -2.68 8.93 -14.20
N LEU A 164 -2.76 10.24 -14.46
CA LEU A 164 -3.99 11.03 -14.32
C LEU A 164 -4.33 11.63 -15.68
N VAL A 165 -5.54 11.34 -16.19
CA VAL A 165 -6.10 11.99 -17.37
C VAL A 165 -7.10 13.03 -16.90
N TYR A 166 -6.98 14.25 -17.40
CA TYR A 166 -7.85 15.37 -17.03
C TYR A 166 -8.14 16.28 -18.23
N PRO A 167 -9.28 17.01 -18.25
CA PRO A 167 -9.59 17.98 -19.29
C PRO A 167 -8.50 19.06 -19.45
N ALA A 168 -8.22 19.42 -20.70
CA ALA A 168 -7.13 20.35 -21.03
C ALA A 168 -7.40 21.81 -20.59
N ASP A 169 -8.65 22.15 -20.28
CA ASP A 169 -9.08 23.46 -19.79
C ASP A 169 -8.98 23.63 -18.27
N LEU A 170 -8.61 22.57 -17.54
CA LEU A 170 -8.32 22.63 -16.12
C LEU A 170 -6.84 22.96 -15.87
N PRO A 171 -6.53 23.71 -14.79
CA PRO A 171 -5.16 23.94 -14.37
C PRO A 171 -4.39 22.64 -14.19
N ALA A 172 -3.16 22.57 -14.72
CA ALA A 172 -2.33 21.39 -14.62
C ALA A 172 -2.05 21.02 -13.14
N PRO A 173 -2.07 19.72 -12.79
CA PRO A 173 -1.68 19.29 -11.46
C PRO A 173 -0.19 19.60 -11.20
N PRO A 174 0.22 19.81 -9.94
CA PRO A 174 1.64 19.94 -9.60
C PRO A 174 2.40 18.65 -9.94
N HIS A 175 3.71 18.75 -10.15
CA HIS A 175 4.56 17.58 -10.37
C HIS A 175 5.80 17.64 -9.48
N PRO A 176 6.15 16.55 -8.77
CA PRO A 176 5.44 15.26 -8.69
C PRO A 176 4.16 15.30 -7.85
N LEU A 177 3.23 14.37 -8.12
CA LEU A 177 2.07 14.06 -7.25
C LEU A 177 2.35 12.78 -6.46
N HIS A 178 2.23 12.85 -5.14
CA HIS A 178 2.46 11.70 -4.26
C HIS A 178 1.17 11.29 -3.55
N GLY A 179 0.67 10.11 -3.91
CA GLY A 179 -0.45 9.46 -3.23
C GLY A 179 -1.83 10.09 -3.49
N ALA A 180 -2.86 9.41 -2.96
CA ALA A 180 -4.26 9.78 -3.19
C ALA A 180 -4.64 11.12 -2.54
N GLU A 181 -3.99 11.53 -1.45
CA GLU A 181 -4.25 12.80 -0.75
C GLU A 181 -3.89 14.01 -1.63
N ALA A 182 -2.73 13.97 -2.30
CA ALA A 182 -2.34 15.02 -3.24
C ALA A 182 -3.28 15.09 -4.45
N VAL A 183 -3.70 13.94 -4.98
CA VAL A 183 -4.71 13.86 -6.04
C VAL A 183 -6.04 14.43 -5.57
N HIS A 184 -6.48 14.11 -4.35
CA HIS A 184 -7.71 14.63 -3.78
C HIS A 184 -7.71 16.17 -3.73
N HIS A 185 -6.61 16.79 -3.30
CA HIS A 185 -6.51 18.26 -3.29
C HIS A 185 -6.60 18.88 -4.68
N VAL A 186 -6.03 18.24 -5.71
CA VAL A 186 -6.20 18.67 -7.11
C VAL A 186 -7.66 18.59 -7.52
N LEU A 187 -8.32 17.46 -7.27
CA LEU A 187 -9.73 17.25 -7.64
C LEU A 187 -10.68 18.22 -6.93
N VAL A 188 -10.44 18.49 -5.64
CA VAL A 188 -11.18 19.50 -4.88
C VAL A 188 -10.93 20.90 -5.44
N GLY A 189 -9.67 21.23 -5.75
CA GLY A 189 -9.32 22.50 -6.37
C GLY A 189 -10.08 22.73 -7.68
N TRP A 190 -10.13 21.72 -8.56
CA TRP A 190 -10.89 21.80 -9.81
C TRP A 190 -12.39 21.92 -9.61
N ARG A 191 -12.96 21.17 -8.65
CA ARG A 191 -14.40 21.25 -8.31
C ARG A 191 -14.80 22.66 -7.89
N ASP A 192 -13.93 23.34 -7.15
CA ASP A 192 -14.21 24.65 -6.56
C ASP A 192 -13.86 25.82 -7.50
N LEU A 193 -13.38 25.53 -8.73
CA LEU A 193 -13.22 26.54 -9.78
C LEU A 193 -14.59 27.10 -10.18
N SER A 194 -14.73 28.43 -10.09
CA SER A 194 -15.86 29.11 -10.72
C SER A 194 -15.70 29.14 -12.25
N PRO A 195 -16.78 29.22 -13.03
CA PRO A 195 -16.70 29.33 -14.50
C PRO A 195 -15.81 30.49 -14.99
N GLU A 196 -15.72 31.58 -14.21
CA GLU A 196 -14.86 32.73 -14.52
C GLU A 196 -13.36 32.42 -14.34
N SER A 197 -13.01 31.55 -13.39
CA SER A 197 -11.64 31.15 -13.10
C SER A 197 -11.05 30.19 -14.15
N CYS A 198 -11.88 29.34 -14.77
CA CYS A 198 -11.49 28.47 -15.88
C CYS A 198 -11.09 29.26 -17.15
N ALA A 199 -11.81 30.36 -17.43
CA ALA A 199 -11.56 31.23 -18.59
C ALA A 199 -10.33 32.15 -18.43
N ALA A 200 -9.84 32.35 -17.21
CA ALA A 200 -8.62 33.11 -16.93
C ALA A 200 -7.35 32.27 -17.12
N ALA A 201 -7.36 31.00 -16.69
CA ALA A 201 -6.25 30.06 -16.88
C ALA A 201 -5.96 29.80 -18.37
N THR A 202 -7.01 29.62 -19.18
CA THR A 202 -6.89 29.41 -20.64
C THR A 202 -6.26 30.61 -21.38
N ARG A 203 -6.35 31.82 -20.83
CA ARG A 203 -5.83 33.04 -21.48
C ARG A 203 -4.35 33.29 -21.24
N GLN A 204 -3.77 32.77 -20.15
CA GLN A 204 -2.34 32.96 -19.86
C GLN A 204 -1.44 32.06 -20.70
N ASP A 205 -1.91 30.89 -21.14
CA ASP A 205 -1.12 29.98 -21.98
C ASP A 205 -1.04 30.39 -23.45
N ASN A 206 -1.97 31.23 -23.94
CA ASN A 206 -1.98 31.68 -25.34
C ASN A 206 -1.06 32.89 -25.63
N THR A 207 -0.31 33.41 -24.64
CA THR A 207 0.51 34.63 -24.83
C THR A 207 2.02 34.40 -24.94
N THR A 208 2.52 33.16 -24.98
CA THR A 208 3.99 32.92 -25.01
C THR A 208 4.55 32.32 -26.32
N HIS A 209 3.81 32.30 -27.42
CA HIS A 209 4.32 31.85 -28.73
C HIS A 209 4.03 32.83 -29.88
N ALA A 210 4.43 34.09 -29.71
CA ALA A 210 4.57 35.02 -30.83
C ALA A 210 5.71 36.02 -30.56
N ASP A 211 6.95 35.59 -30.77
CA ASP A 211 7.97 36.37 -31.52
C ASP A 211 9.35 35.68 -31.43
N ASN A 212 9.84 35.20 -32.57
CA ASN A 212 11.14 35.61 -33.08
C ASN A 212 11.28 35.20 -34.55
N ARG A 213 11.32 36.21 -35.41
CA ARG A 213 11.80 36.15 -36.79
C ARG A 213 13.29 36.49 -36.80
#